data_AF-A0A520DGB1-F1
#
_entry.id   AF-A0A520DGB1-F1
#
_cell.length_a   1.000
_cell.length_b   1.000
_cell.length_c   1.000
_cell.angle_alpha   90.00
_cell.angle_beta   90.00
_cell.angle_gamma   90.00
#
_symmetry.space_group_name_H-M   'P 1'
#
loop_
_entity.id
_entity.type
_entity.pdbx_description
1 polymer ?
#
loop_
_entity_poly.entity_id
_entity_poly.type
_entity_poly.pdbx_seq_one_letter_code
_entity_poly.pdbx_strand_id
1 'polypeptide(L)'
;MSHRIYIYNVAKPTQSQQTDVMVSEWGYEVPLLLQALLVDGGFIDDNTYNNHVNFNNQGLYFNTKPGIDHFKKIYLLIENQHHGLVDNLETFLSAKEKLFAYLDKLEEVHFHLDAWDVFNMTNKSHEAQAKQLLLDIKQNNAVFTRALEADDVSLIDFNAFNKNATLGFDSFKALLNYPDYEYGWAHIWQKFEEEADVEIFEIDGLWGLKSEEGNVLFEPFFDEFYGFEQGTTAVVSKAGKFGYINKTGKIIIPLSYDDGFDFEGDCAIVKLDGKFGLVNLDGQIKMAPIYNDIYLISA
;
A
#
# COMPACT_ATOMS: atom_id res chain seq x y z
N MET A 1 -11.75 1.37 -16.59
CA MET A 1 -11.65 0.53 -15.38
C MET A 1 -10.18 0.52 -15.01
N SER A 2 -9.84 0.79 -13.74
CA SER A 2 -8.46 0.68 -13.28
C SER A 2 -8.13 -0.80 -13.19
N HIS A 3 -7.11 -1.26 -13.90
CA HIS A 3 -6.63 -2.64 -13.80
C HIS A 3 -5.60 -2.70 -12.69
N ARG A 4 -5.82 -3.62 -11.75
CA ARG A 4 -5.05 -3.67 -10.51
C ARG A 4 -4.45 -5.06 -10.26
N ILE A 5 -3.37 -5.05 -9.50
CA ILE A 5 -2.76 -6.25 -8.93
C ILE A 5 -2.73 -6.07 -7.42
N TYR A 6 -2.98 -7.14 -6.68
CA TYR A 6 -3.02 -7.13 -5.22
C TYR A 6 -2.08 -8.20 -4.67
N ILE A 7 -1.45 -7.93 -3.53
CA ILE A 7 -0.92 -9.00 -2.67
C ILE A 7 -1.73 -9.05 -1.39
N TYR A 8 -2.06 -10.27 -0.99
CA TYR A 8 -2.65 -10.59 0.30
C TYR A 8 -1.70 -11.49 1.10
N ASN A 9 -1.76 -11.41 2.42
CA ASN A 9 -1.19 -12.40 3.33
C ASN A 9 -2.34 -13.31 3.78
N VAL A 10 -2.27 -14.59 3.41
CA VAL A 10 -3.40 -15.54 3.50
C VAL A 10 -3.01 -16.88 4.11
N ALA A 11 -3.93 -17.45 4.89
CA ALA A 11 -3.70 -18.71 5.59
C ALA A 11 -3.59 -19.89 4.61
N LYS A 12 -4.47 -19.93 3.61
CA LYS A 12 -4.62 -21.04 2.68
C LYS A 12 -4.87 -20.55 1.25
N PRO A 13 -4.34 -21.26 0.25
CA PRO A 13 -4.82 -21.13 -1.12
C PRO A 13 -6.30 -21.51 -1.20
N THR A 14 -7.00 -20.97 -2.20
CA THR A 14 -8.40 -21.26 -2.61
C THR A 14 -9.58 -20.78 -1.73
N GLN A 15 -9.39 -20.26 -0.50
CA GLN A 15 -10.49 -19.70 0.31
C GLN A 15 -10.10 -18.45 1.12
N SER A 16 -10.76 -17.31 0.88
CA SER A 16 -10.59 -16.08 1.68
C SER A 16 -11.03 -16.28 3.13
N GLN A 17 -10.25 -15.76 4.08
CA GLN A 17 -10.57 -15.75 5.51
C GLN A 17 -10.73 -14.32 6.05
N GLN A 18 -11.38 -14.17 7.20
CA GLN A 18 -11.45 -12.87 7.87
C GLN A 18 -10.09 -12.36 8.37
N THR A 19 -9.13 -13.26 8.58
CA THR A 19 -7.77 -12.93 9.07
C THR A 19 -6.82 -12.51 7.96
N ASP A 20 -7.21 -12.68 6.70
CA ASP A 20 -6.36 -12.36 5.57
C ASP A 20 -6.17 -10.84 5.47
N VAL A 21 -4.92 -10.42 5.25
CA VAL A 21 -4.53 -9.01 5.21
C VAL A 21 -4.19 -8.61 3.79
N MET A 22 -4.77 -7.52 3.28
CA MET A 22 -4.29 -6.94 2.03
C MET A 22 -2.98 -6.21 2.30
N VAL A 23 -1.91 -6.70 1.68
CA VAL A 23 -0.54 -6.20 1.84
C VAL A 23 -0.32 -4.99 0.97
N SER A 24 -0.91 -4.96 -0.23
CA SER A 24 -0.61 -3.93 -1.23
C SER A 24 -1.55 -4.01 -2.43
N GLU A 25 -1.80 -2.85 -3.03
CA GLU A 25 -2.56 -2.67 -4.27
C GLU A 25 -1.72 -1.85 -5.26
N TRP A 26 -1.69 -2.28 -6.52
CA TRP A 26 -1.03 -1.56 -7.61
C TRP A 26 -1.90 -1.50 -8.84
N GLY A 27 -1.43 -0.73 -9.83
CA GLY A 27 -1.97 -0.77 -11.18
C GLY A 27 -1.61 -2.08 -11.90
N TYR A 28 -0.98 -1.95 -13.07
CA TYR A 28 -0.78 -3.07 -13.98
C TYR A 28 0.31 -4.08 -13.59
N GLU A 29 1.21 -3.73 -12.66
CA GLU A 29 2.39 -4.53 -12.33
C GLU A 29 2.75 -4.49 -10.84
N VAL A 30 3.38 -5.57 -10.36
CA VAL A 30 4.00 -5.62 -9.03
C VAL A 30 5.27 -4.77 -9.03
N PRO A 31 5.40 -3.79 -8.14
CA PRO A 31 6.61 -3.01 -8.01
C PRO A 31 7.86 -3.86 -7.86
N LEU A 32 8.90 -3.49 -8.59
CA LEU A 32 10.08 -4.33 -8.75
C LEU A 32 10.73 -4.73 -7.41
N LEU A 33 10.86 -3.81 -6.46
CA LEU A 33 11.43 -4.12 -5.15
C LEU A 33 10.51 -5.03 -4.33
N LEU A 34 9.19 -4.90 -4.44
CA LEU A 34 8.21 -5.73 -3.74
C LEU A 34 8.14 -7.16 -4.30
N GLN A 35 8.58 -7.39 -5.54
CA GLN A 35 8.72 -8.76 -6.08
C GLN A 35 9.70 -9.61 -5.26
N ALA A 36 10.61 -9.00 -4.51
CA ALA A 36 11.50 -9.72 -3.61
C ALA A 36 10.81 -10.41 -2.42
N LEU A 37 9.54 -10.10 -2.15
CA LEU A 37 8.68 -10.88 -1.25
C LEU A 37 8.25 -12.22 -1.87
N LEU A 38 8.37 -12.40 -3.19
CA LEU A 38 7.79 -13.50 -3.96
C LEU A 38 8.86 -14.45 -4.52
N VAL A 39 9.70 -15.00 -3.63
CA VAL A 39 10.86 -15.83 -4.02
C VAL A 39 10.70 -17.33 -3.85
N ASP A 40 9.98 -17.77 -2.81
CA ASP A 40 9.92 -19.18 -2.40
C ASP A 40 8.49 -19.72 -2.48
N GLY A 41 8.36 -21.01 -2.78
CA GLY A 41 7.05 -21.67 -2.84
C GLY A 41 6.15 -21.17 -3.97
N GLY A 42 6.69 -20.59 -5.04
CA GLY A 42 5.91 -20.08 -6.17
C GLY A 42 5.10 -21.16 -6.89
N PHE A 43 3.78 -21.21 -6.66
CA PHE A 43 2.84 -22.08 -7.38
C PHE A 43 1.58 -21.32 -7.80
N ILE A 44 0.79 -21.95 -8.67
CA ILE A 44 -0.45 -21.41 -9.23
C ILE A 44 -1.61 -22.24 -8.69
N ASP A 45 -2.63 -21.56 -8.19
CA ASP A 45 -3.87 -22.18 -7.74
C ASP A 45 -5.06 -21.25 -8.04
N ASP A 46 -6.26 -21.69 -7.72
CA ASP A 46 -7.45 -20.85 -7.83
C ASP A 46 -7.33 -19.63 -6.90
N ASN A 47 -7.70 -18.47 -7.43
CA ASN A 47 -7.67 -17.21 -6.72
C ASN A 47 -8.79 -17.18 -5.65
N THR A 48 -8.39 -16.85 -4.41
CA THR A 48 -9.27 -16.79 -3.23
C THR A 48 -10.13 -15.53 -3.14
N TYR A 49 -9.71 -14.47 -3.81
CA TYR A 49 -10.29 -13.14 -3.78
C TYR A 49 -11.06 -12.83 -5.06
N ASN A 50 -11.85 -11.76 -5.01
CA ASN A 50 -12.73 -11.30 -6.09
C ASN A 50 -13.91 -12.25 -6.46
N ASN A 51 -14.20 -13.27 -5.65
CA ASN A 51 -15.42 -14.12 -5.72
C ASN A 51 -15.70 -14.73 -7.11
N HIS A 52 -14.67 -14.97 -7.92
CA HIS A 52 -14.86 -15.53 -9.26
C HIS A 52 -15.05 -17.04 -9.20
N VAL A 53 -16.31 -17.47 -9.22
CA VAL A 53 -16.72 -18.89 -9.29
C VAL A 53 -16.58 -19.51 -10.70
N ASN A 54 -15.97 -18.78 -11.64
CA ASN A 54 -15.87 -19.17 -13.05
C ASN A 54 -14.54 -19.89 -13.33
N PHE A 55 -14.55 -20.77 -14.33
CA PHE A 55 -13.34 -21.27 -14.99
C PHE A 55 -12.46 -20.09 -15.43
N ASN A 56 -11.12 -20.19 -15.27
CA ASN A 56 -10.13 -19.16 -15.62
C ASN A 56 -9.98 -18.03 -14.56
N ASN A 57 -9.53 -18.40 -13.35
CA ASN A 57 -9.36 -17.50 -12.20
C ASN A 57 -8.10 -17.86 -11.38
N GLN A 58 -6.93 -17.89 -12.03
CA GLN A 58 -5.69 -18.32 -11.36
C GLN A 58 -4.99 -17.18 -10.64
N GLY A 59 -4.56 -17.43 -9.40
CA GLY A 59 -3.68 -16.58 -8.60
C GLY A 59 -2.31 -17.26 -8.41
N LEU A 60 -1.32 -16.51 -7.92
CA LEU A 60 0.00 -17.05 -7.57
C LEU A 60 0.17 -17.01 -6.06
N TYR A 61 0.83 -18.03 -5.51
CA TYR A 61 1.08 -18.16 -4.08
C TYR A 61 2.56 -18.35 -3.81
N PHE A 62 3.04 -17.77 -2.72
CA PHE A 62 4.43 -17.81 -2.27
C PHE A 62 4.49 -17.95 -0.75
N ASN A 63 5.57 -18.52 -0.21
CA ASN A 63 5.75 -18.64 1.23
C ASN A 63 6.08 -17.28 1.86
N THR A 64 5.32 -16.86 2.87
CA THR A 64 5.45 -15.53 3.51
C THR A 64 6.83 -15.32 4.14
N LYS A 65 7.23 -16.23 5.05
CA LYS A 65 8.43 -16.03 5.88
C LYS A 65 9.73 -15.97 5.06
N PRO A 66 10.01 -16.89 4.13
CA PRO A 66 11.19 -16.78 3.26
C PRO A 66 11.16 -15.52 2.39
N GLY A 67 9.96 -15.09 1.96
CA GLY A 67 9.75 -13.84 1.24
C GLY A 67 10.17 -12.61 2.04
N ILE A 68 9.68 -12.48 3.27
CA ILE A 68 10.05 -11.40 4.20
C ILE A 68 11.56 -11.42 4.50
N ASP A 69 12.11 -12.60 4.80
CA ASP A 69 13.54 -12.73 5.12
C ASP A 69 14.43 -12.31 3.93
N HIS A 70 14.06 -12.68 2.70
CA HIS A 70 14.76 -12.29 1.48
C HIS A 70 14.65 -10.77 1.23
N PHE A 71 13.44 -10.22 1.36
CA PHE A 71 13.20 -8.79 1.21
C PHE A 71 14.03 -7.97 2.21
N LYS A 72 14.03 -8.36 3.49
CA LYS A 72 14.82 -7.69 4.54
C LYS A 72 16.31 -7.71 4.22
N LYS A 73 16.85 -8.82 3.72
CA LYS A 73 18.27 -8.91 3.32
C LYS A 73 18.62 -7.93 2.20
N ILE A 74 17.74 -7.69 1.24
CA ILE A 74 17.98 -6.70 0.17
C ILE A 74 18.07 -5.29 0.74
N TYR A 75 17.17 -4.92 1.65
CA TYR A 75 17.22 -3.60 2.28
C TYR A 75 18.48 -3.42 3.12
N LEU A 76 18.92 -4.45 3.84
CA LEU A 76 20.19 -4.42 4.56
C LEU A 76 21.39 -4.28 3.63
N LEU A 77 21.38 -4.95 2.45
CA LEU A 77 22.42 -4.78 1.44
C LEU A 77 22.45 -3.34 0.91
N ILE A 78 21.29 -2.79 0.55
CA ILE A 78 21.14 -1.40 0.07
C ILE A 78 21.60 -0.43 1.16
N GLU A 79 21.21 -0.62 2.41
CA GLU A 79 21.63 0.19 3.56
C GLU A 79 23.15 0.20 3.72
N ASN A 80 23.77 -0.98 3.73
CA ASN A 80 25.20 -1.13 3.93
C ASN A 80 26.03 -0.53 2.77
N GLN A 81 25.46 -0.52 1.56
CA GLN A 81 26.13 -0.08 0.34
C GLN A 81 25.38 1.07 -0.36
N HIS A 82 24.76 1.96 0.42
CA HIS A 82 23.83 2.98 -0.07
C HIS A 82 24.49 4.09 -0.92
N HIS A 83 25.81 4.28 -0.80
CA HIS A 83 26.51 5.38 -1.46
C HIS A 83 26.34 5.35 -2.98
N GLY A 84 25.78 6.43 -3.52
CA GLY A 84 25.50 6.55 -4.95
C GLY A 84 24.18 5.91 -5.39
N LEU A 85 23.50 5.14 -4.52
CA LEU A 85 22.22 4.48 -4.79
C LEU A 85 21.03 5.12 -4.06
N VAL A 86 21.21 5.58 -2.83
CA VAL A 86 20.17 6.25 -2.02
C VAL A 86 20.49 7.73 -1.90
N ASP A 87 19.56 8.60 -2.28
CA ASP A 87 19.74 10.06 -2.28
C ASP A 87 19.49 10.66 -0.90
N ASN A 88 18.57 10.10 -0.10
CA ASN A 88 18.31 10.53 1.26
C ASN A 88 18.22 9.32 2.21
N LEU A 89 19.31 9.09 2.96
CA LEU A 89 19.44 7.94 3.87
C LEU A 89 18.41 7.97 5.00
N GLU A 90 18.08 9.14 5.56
CA GLU A 90 17.11 9.25 6.65
C GLU A 90 15.71 8.80 6.22
N THR A 91 15.26 9.28 5.05
CA THR A 91 13.97 8.86 4.47
C THR A 91 13.95 7.37 4.11
N PHE A 92 15.07 6.83 3.62
CA PHE A 92 15.20 5.40 3.34
C PHE A 92 15.09 4.55 4.62
N LEU A 93 15.81 4.94 5.68
CA LEU A 93 15.77 4.25 6.96
C LEU A 93 14.37 4.28 7.57
N SER A 94 13.69 5.43 7.51
CA SER A 94 12.30 5.55 7.98
C SER A 94 11.34 4.63 7.20
N ALA A 95 11.43 4.62 5.86
CA ALA A 95 10.61 3.74 5.03
C ALA A 95 10.90 2.25 5.29
N LYS A 96 12.18 1.88 5.43
CA LYS A 96 12.63 0.52 5.77
C LYS A 96 12.05 0.06 7.11
N GLU A 97 12.12 0.91 8.14
CA GLU A 97 11.60 0.60 9.47
C GLU A 97 10.08 0.37 9.44
N LYS A 98 9.33 1.24 8.75
CA LYS A 98 7.88 1.08 8.56
C LYS A 98 7.54 -0.21 7.83
N LEU A 99 8.24 -0.50 6.72
CA LEU A 99 8.10 -1.73 5.96
C LEU A 99 8.36 -2.97 6.83
N PHE A 100 9.46 -2.97 7.58
CA PHE A 100 9.84 -4.12 8.40
C PHE A 100 8.84 -4.34 9.53
N ALA A 101 8.43 -3.27 10.21
CA ALA A 101 7.44 -3.31 11.27
C ALA A 101 6.08 -3.81 10.77
N TYR A 102 5.66 -3.41 9.56
CA TYR A 102 4.45 -3.92 8.93
C TYR A 102 4.58 -5.41 8.60
N LEU A 103 5.66 -5.81 7.91
CA LEU A 103 5.86 -7.20 7.50
C LEU A 103 5.99 -8.16 8.69
N ASP A 104 6.56 -7.71 9.81
CA ASP A 104 6.67 -8.53 11.03
C ASP A 104 5.33 -8.82 11.71
N LYS A 105 4.27 -8.05 11.41
CA LYS A 105 2.90 -8.30 11.90
C LYS A 105 2.15 -9.34 11.07
N LEU A 106 2.67 -9.72 9.90
CA LEU A 106 1.99 -10.69 9.02
C LEU A 106 2.13 -12.11 9.57
N GLU A 107 1.02 -12.70 9.99
CA GLU A 107 0.99 -14.02 10.64
C GLU A 107 0.76 -15.17 9.65
N GLU A 108 0.18 -14.89 8.49
CA GLU A 108 -0.27 -15.94 7.59
C GLU A 108 0.85 -16.50 6.71
N VAL A 109 0.71 -17.75 6.30
CA VAL A 109 1.84 -18.53 5.75
C VAL A 109 2.05 -18.35 4.24
N HIS A 110 1.08 -17.76 3.52
CA HIS A 110 1.24 -17.45 2.10
C HIS A 110 1.10 -15.96 1.78
N PHE A 111 1.90 -15.48 0.84
CA PHE A 111 1.54 -14.34 0.01
C PHE A 111 0.72 -14.83 -1.19
N HIS A 112 -0.44 -14.22 -1.41
CA HIS A 112 -1.28 -14.45 -2.58
C HIS A 112 -1.25 -13.23 -3.50
N LEU A 113 -0.72 -13.41 -4.70
CA LEU A 113 -0.69 -12.41 -5.75
C LEU A 113 -1.91 -12.58 -6.67
N ASP A 114 -2.84 -11.65 -6.53
CA ASP A 114 -4.04 -11.55 -7.36
C ASP A 114 -3.79 -10.58 -8.51
N ALA A 115 -3.75 -11.10 -9.74
CA ALA A 115 -3.62 -10.32 -10.96
C ALA A 115 -4.85 -10.42 -11.87
N TRP A 116 -6.02 -10.73 -11.31
CA TRP A 116 -7.22 -11.05 -12.08
C TRP A 116 -7.63 -9.92 -13.04
N ASP A 117 -7.64 -8.67 -12.59
CA ASP A 117 -8.02 -7.51 -13.42
C ASP A 117 -7.09 -7.34 -14.63
N VAL A 118 -5.79 -7.64 -14.43
CA VAL A 118 -4.77 -7.56 -15.48
C VAL A 118 -4.88 -8.74 -16.43
N PHE A 119 -5.12 -9.96 -15.91
CA PHE A 119 -5.28 -11.14 -16.76
C PHE A 119 -6.51 -11.06 -17.68
N ASN A 120 -7.54 -10.28 -17.33
CA ASN A 120 -8.69 -10.03 -18.19
C ASN A 120 -8.45 -8.98 -19.28
N MET A 121 -7.27 -8.37 -19.36
CA MET A 121 -6.94 -7.42 -20.43
C MET A 121 -6.63 -8.12 -21.77
N THR A 122 -6.45 -9.45 -21.75
CA THR A 122 -6.14 -10.23 -22.94
C THR A 122 -7.02 -11.46 -23.06
N ASN A 123 -7.06 -12.06 -24.25
CA ASN A 123 -7.81 -13.31 -24.48
C ASN A 123 -7.03 -14.57 -24.06
N LYS A 124 -5.85 -14.42 -23.41
CA LYS A 124 -5.08 -15.57 -22.91
C LYS A 124 -5.74 -16.15 -21.65
N SER A 125 -5.54 -17.44 -21.39
CA SER A 125 -5.98 -18.00 -20.12
C SER A 125 -5.20 -17.38 -18.96
N HIS A 126 -5.86 -17.24 -17.81
CA HIS A 126 -5.25 -16.81 -16.56
C HIS A 126 -4.15 -17.78 -16.15
N GLU A 127 -4.33 -19.09 -16.32
CA GLU A 127 -3.25 -20.08 -16.10
C GLU A 127 -2.00 -19.78 -16.94
N ALA A 128 -2.14 -19.46 -18.23
CA ALA A 128 -1.00 -19.16 -19.08
C ALA A 128 -0.33 -17.83 -18.69
N GLN A 129 -1.13 -16.83 -18.31
CA GLN A 129 -0.62 -15.54 -17.85
C GLN A 129 0.06 -15.66 -16.47
N ALA A 130 -0.50 -16.44 -15.56
CA ALA A 130 0.09 -16.74 -14.25
C ALA A 130 1.43 -17.49 -14.38
N LYS A 131 1.53 -18.45 -15.32
CA LYS A 131 2.81 -19.13 -15.62
C LYS A 131 3.88 -18.15 -16.11
N GLN A 132 3.50 -17.21 -16.97
CA GLN A 132 4.43 -16.19 -17.44
C GLN A 132 4.83 -15.23 -16.32
N LEU A 133 3.88 -14.74 -15.53
CA LEU A 133 4.14 -13.84 -14.41
C LEU A 133 5.05 -14.50 -13.35
N LEU A 134 4.83 -15.79 -13.06
CA LEU A 134 5.69 -16.56 -12.17
C LEU A 134 7.13 -16.66 -12.69
N LEU A 135 7.31 -16.84 -14.00
CA LEU A 135 8.63 -16.87 -14.63
C LEU A 135 9.31 -15.50 -14.56
N ASP A 136 8.57 -14.43 -14.81
CA ASP A 136 9.07 -13.05 -14.80
C ASP A 136 9.53 -12.66 -13.39
N ILE A 137 8.72 -12.96 -12.36
CA ILE A 137 9.07 -12.77 -10.94
C ILE A 137 10.32 -13.56 -10.59
N LYS A 138 10.41 -14.83 -10.99
CA LYS A 138 11.59 -15.66 -10.74
C LYS A 138 12.85 -15.09 -11.38
N GLN A 139 12.76 -14.57 -12.60
CA GLN A 139 13.89 -13.94 -13.28
C GLN A 139 14.34 -12.67 -12.57
N ASN A 140 13.40 -11.81 -12.16
CA ASN A 140 13.69 -10.59 -11.44
C ASN A 140 14.34 -10.87 -10.09
N ASN A 141 13.81 -11.85 -9.35
CA ASN A 141 14.38 -12.26 -8.08
C ASN A 141 15.79 -12.84 -8.19
N ALA A 142 16.14 -13.47 -9.31
CA ALA A 142 17.50 -13.94 -9.55
C ALA A 142 18.53 -12.79 -9.62
N VAL A 143 18.12 -11.57 -9.96
CA VAL A 143 19.00 -10.39 -9.90
C VAL A 143 19.32 -10.04 -8.45
N PHE A 144 18.29 -9.96 -7.60
CA PHE A 144 18.46 -9.69 -6.17
C PHE A 144 19.25 -10.79 -5.46
N THR A 145 18.92 -12.06 -5.71
CA THR A 145 19.63 -13.20 -5.12
C THR A 145 21.12 -13.17 -5.46
N ARG A 146 21.48 -12.85 -6.72
CA ARG A 146 22.88 -12.76 -7.13
C ARG A 146 23.63 -11.62 -6.42
N ALA A 147 22.97 -10.47 -6.23
CA ALA A 147 23.52 -9.36 -5.47
C ALA A 147 23.75 -9.71 -3.99
N LEU A 148 22.80 -10.43 -3.37
CA LEU A 148 22.93 -10.92 -1.99
C LEU A 148 24.04 -11.96 -1.84
N GLU A 149 24.15 -12.93 -2.75
CA GLU A 149 25.18 -13.97 -2.71
C GLU A 149 26.59 -13.41 -2.89
N ALA A 150 26.73 -12.35 -3.69
CA ALA A 150 28.00 -11.67 -3.91
C ALA A 150 28.31 -10.59 -2.87
N ASP A 151 27.35 -10.23 -2.01
CA ASP A 151 27.41 -9.05 -1.14
C ASP A 151 27.79 -7.78 -1.93
N ASP A 152 27.12 -7.56 -3.06
CA ASP A 152 27.44 -6.47 -4.00
C ASP A 152 26.16 -5.84 -4.56
N VAL A 153 25.82 -4.64 -4.08
CA VAL A 153 24.63 -3.92 -4.51
C VAL A 153 24.69 -3.48 -5.97
N SER A 154 25.89 -3.35 -6.54
CA SER A 154 26.06 -2.93 -7.94
C SER A 154 25.55 -3.98 -8.93
N LEU A 155 25.37 -5.23 -8.47
CA LEU A 155 24.77 -6.32 -9.24
C LEU A 155 23.25 -6.23 -9.34
N ILE A 156 22.60 -5.28 -8.65
CA ILE A 156 21.20 -4.90 -8.90
C ILE A 156 21.15 -4.07 -10.20
N ASP A 157 21.48 -4.73 -11.31
CA ASP A 157 21.51 -4.13 -12.64
C ASP A 157 20.09 -3.98 -13.18
N PHE A 158 19.69 -2.73 -13.38
CA PHE A 158 18.37 -2.39 -13.90
C PHE A 158 18.08 -2.98 -15.29
N ASN A 159 19.12 -3.34 -16.06
CA ASN A 159 18.96 -3.97 -17.37
C ASN A 159 18.78 -5.49 -17.31
N ALA A 160 19.09 -6.13 -16.17
CA ALA A 160 18.94 -7.56 -16.00
C ALA A 160 17.50 -7.97 -15.66
N PHE A 161 16.66 -7.03 -15.22
CA PHE A 161 15.25 -7.30 -14.93
C PHE A 161 14.44 -7.50 -16.21
N ASN A 162 13.45 -8.39 -16.11
CA ASN A 162 12.34 -8.43 -17.04
C ASN A 162 11.41 -7.25 -16.74
N LYS A 163 11.29 -6.37 -17.74
CA LYS A 163 10.76 -5.00 -17.65
C LYS A 163 9.48 -4.84 -18.47
N ASN A 164 8.61 -5.86 -18.45
CA ASN A 164 7.40 -5.91 -19.28
C ASN A 164 6.52 -4.63 -19.18
N ALA A 165 6.55 -3.88 -18.06
CA ALA A 165 6.11 -2.50 -17.99
C ALA A 165 6.76 -1.67 -16.84
N THR A 166 8.09 -1.74 -16.66
CA THR A 166 8.75 -0.80 -15.73
C THR A 166 8.66 0.64 -16.26
N LEU A 167 7.65 1.31 -15.72
CA LEU A 167 7.34 2.74 -15.61
C LEU A 167 8.52 3.69 -15.83
N GLY A 168 8.90 3.98 -17.06
CA GLY A 168 9.64 5.21 -17.44
C GLY A 168 10.96 5.54 -16.71
N PHE A 169 11.53 4.61 -15.94
CA PHE A 169 12.78 4.81 -15.21
C PHE A 169 13.96 4.25 -16.01
N ASP A 170 15.09 4.94 -15.98
CA ASP A 170 16.31 4.54 -16.69
C ASP A 170 17.33 3.80 -15.81
N SER A 171 17.08 3.71 -14.50
CA SER A 171 17.96 3.00 -13.56
C SER A 171 17.25 2.56 -12.28
N PHE A 172 17.83 1.60 -11.57
CA PHE A 172 17.34 1.14 -10.27
C PHE A 172 17.40 2.27 -9.22
N LYS A 173 18.43 3.11 -9.28
CA LYS A 173 18.52 4.34 -8.48
C LYS A 173 17.32 5.25 -8.70
N ALA A 174 16.97 5.53 -9.96
CA ALA A 174 15.88 6.44 -10.29
C ALA A 174 14.53 5.92 -9.76
N LEU A 175 14.29 4.61 -9.89
CA LEU A 175 13.13 3.95 -9.29
C LEU A 175 13.15 4.08 -7.76
N LEU A 176 14.27 3.72 -7.13
CA LEU A 176 14.39 3.63 -5.67
C LEU A 176 14.15 4.98 -5.00
N ASN A 177 14.62 6.08 -5.61
CA ASN A 177 14.50 7.44 -5.08
C ASN A 177 13.30 8.22 -5.64
N TYR A 178 12.39 7.57 -6.35
CA TYR A 178 11.19 8.24 -6.86
C TYR A 178 10.29 8.63 -5.66
N PRO A 179 9.88 9.90 -5.51
CA PRO A 179 9.16 10.36 -4.32
C PRO A 179 7.90 9.54 -4.01
N ASP A 180 7.06 9.24 -5.01
CA ASP A 180 5.83 8.46 -4.78
C ASP A 180 6.09 6.96 -4.62
N TYR A 181 7.34 6.51 -4.77
CA TYR A 181 7.74 5.13 -4.46
C TYR A 181 7.98 4.94 -2.98
N GLU A 182 8.47 5.99 -2.29
CA GLU A 182 8.89 5.97 -0.88
C GLU A 182 9.67 4.71 -0.51
N TYR A 183 10.66 4.35 -1.34
CA TYR A 183 11.44 3.12 -1.18
C TYR A 183 10.58 1.85 -1.03
N GLY A 184 9.41 1.79 -1.68
CA GLY A 184 8.45 0.69 -1.60
C GLY A 184 7.35 0.87 -0.54
N TRP A 185 7.49 1.79 0.41
CA TRP A 185 6.52 1.98 1.49
C TRP A 185 5.17 2.54 1.01
N ALA A 186 5.18 3.45 0.04
CA ALA A 186 3.96 4.07 -0.53
C ALA A 186 2.98 3.06 -1.13
N HIS A 187 3.45 1.84 -1.37
CA HIS A 187 2.74 0.76 -2.03
C HIS A 187 2.20 -0.30 -1.08
N ILE A 188 2.53 -0.24 0.21
CA ILE A 188 1.88 -1.07 1.21
C ILE A 188 0.47 -0.56 1.43
N TRP A 189 -0.50 -1.46 1.43
CA TRP A 189 -1.90 -1.14 1.65
C TRP A 189 -2.12 -0.84 3.13
N GLN A 190 -2.25 0.46 3.44
CA GLN A 190 -2.33 1.01 4.79
C GLN A 190 -3.75 1.01 5.37
N LYS A 191 -4.62 0.06 5.00
CA LYS A 191 -5.81 -0.14 5.82
C LYS A 191 -5.30 -0.80 7.09
N PHE A 192 -5.36 -0.06 8.20
CA PHE A 192 -4.80 -0.39 9.51
C PHE A 192 -3.33 0.04 9.75
N GLU A 193 -3.07 1.34 9.66
CA GLU A 193 -2.27 1.94 10.74
C GLU A 193 -3.15 2.13 11.98
N GLU A 194 -3.47 1.01 12.61
CA GLU A 194 -3.99 0.97 13.97
C GLU A 194 -2.82 0.99 14.96
N GLU A 195 -3.03 1.78 16.02
CA GLU A 195 -2.30 1.81 17.30
C GLU A 195 -0.98 2.59 17.41
N ALA A 196 -0.65 3.50 16.50
CA ALA A 196 0.26 4.58 16.89
C ALA A 196 -0.53 5.60 17.74
N ASP A 197 -0.11 5.82 18.98
CA ASP A 197 -0.56 6.99 19.71
C ASP A 197 0.09 8.23 19.07
N VAL A 198 -0.73 9.24 18.84
CA VAL A 198 -0.35 10.45 18.13
C VAL A 198 -0.86 11.65 18.91
N GLU A 199 -0.10 12.74 18.84
CA GLU A 199 -0.44 13.99 19.51
C GLU A 199 -0.78 15.04 18.45
N ILE A 200 -1.96 15.62 18.59
CA ILE A 200 -2.37 16.81 17.84
C ILE A 200 -1.76 18.00 18.55
N PHE A 201 -1.02 18.85 17.84
CA PHE A 201 -0.31 19.98 18.44
C PHE A 201 -0.58 21.27 17.66
N GLU A 202 -0.46 22.41 18.34
CA GLU A 202 -0.75 23.73 17.77
C GLU A 202 0.51 24.61 17.77
N ILE A 203 0.78 25.28 16.64
CA ILE A 203 1.78 26.34 16.53
C ILE A 203 1.14 27.51 15.78
N ASP A 204 1.24 28.72 16.35
CA ASP A 204 0.75 29.97 15.75
C ASP A 204 -0.72 29.94 15.29
N GLY A 205 -1.59 29.22 16.01
CA GLY A 205 -3.00 29.10 15.67
C GLY A 205 -3.33 28.03 14.64
N LEU A 206 -2.34 27.22 14.22
CA LEU A 206 -2.52 26.14 13.26
C LEU A 206 -2.20 24.79 13.88
N TRP A 207 -2.98 23.78 13.51
CA TRP A 207 -2.87 22.43 14.02
C TRP A 207 -2.05 21.53 13.10
N GLY A 208 -1.20 20.71 13.71
CA GLY A 208 -0.40 19.66 13.09
C GLY A 208 -0.53 18.35 13.86
N LEU A 209 0.18 17.33 13.39
CA LEU A 209 0.19 15.99 13.97
C LEU A 209 1.62 15.51 14.20
N LYS A 210 1.91 14.90 15.35
CA LYS A 210 3.21 14.31 15.65
C LYS A 210 3.05 12.95 16.34
N SER A 211 4.08 12.12 16.30
CA SER A 211 4.12 10.85 17.06
C SER A 211 4.31 11.11 18.56
N GLU A 212 4.14 10.09 19.40
CA GLU A 212 4.45 10.18 20.84
C GLU A 212 5.91 10.59 21.12
N GLU A 213 6.84 10.19 20.26
CA GLU A 213 8.26 10.56 20.36
C GLU A 213 8.52 12.01 19.94
N GLY A 214 7.50 12.72 19.48
CA GLY A 214 7.57 14.12 19.06
C GLY A 214 7.99 14.34 17.61
N ASN A 215 8.08 13.28 16.80
CA ASN A 215 8.37 13.40 15.37
C ASN A 215 7.17 14.02 14.65
N VAL A 216 7.38 15.12 13.92
CA VAL A 216 6.30 15.78 13.18
C VAL A 216 5.87 14.90 12.01
N LEU A 217 4.62 14.43 12.05
CA LEU A 217 3.96 13.63 11.03
C LEU A 217 3.22 14.51 10.02
N PHE A 218 2.69 15.64 10.47
CA PHE A 218 2.13 16.70 9.64
C PHE A 218 2.41 18.05 10.27
N GLU A 219 3.03 18.95 9.51
CA GLU A 219 3.35 20.29 9.98
C GLU A 219 2.07 21.09 10.29
N PRO A 220 2.11 22.03 11.25
CA PRO A 220 0.99 22.93 11.55
C PRO A 220 0.45 23.62 10.30
N PHE A 221 -0.81 23.31 9.99
CA PHE A 221 -1.44 23.73 8.74
C PHE A 221 -2.94 23.95 8.88
N PHE A 222 -3.63 23.12 9.66
CA PHE A 222 -5.09 23.13 9.74
C PHE A 222 -5.61 24.23 10.65
N ASP A 223 -6.76 24.79 10.30
CA ASP A 223 -7.46 25.75 11.16
C ASP A 223 -8.21 25.01 12.28
N GLU A 224 -8.73 23.81 11.98
CA GLU A 224 -9.38 22.92 12.96
C GLU A 224 -8.93 21.47 12.76
N PHE A 225 -8.80 20.73 13.86
CA PHE A 225 -8.42 19.32 13.88
C PHE A 225 -9.29 18.57 14.92
N TYR A 226 -10.22 17.76 14.43
CA TYR A 226 -11.09 16.93 15.26
C TYR A 226 -10.46 15.55 15.38
N GLY A 227 -9.93 15.25 16.56
CA GLY A 227 -9.05 14.11 16.79
C GLY A 227 -9.72 12.75 16.62
N PHE A 228 -8.90 11.71 16.74
CA PHE A 228 -9.21 10.30 16.42
C PHE A 228 -10.22 9.62 17.36
N GLU A 229 -11.36 10.24 17.65
CA GLU A 229 -12.33 9.80 18.67
C GLU A 229 -12.91 8.40 18.39
N GLN A 230 -13.09 8.02 17.12
CA GLN A 230 -13.66 6.74 16.71
C GLN A 230 -12.78 5.97 15.70
N GLY A 231 -11.46 5.94 15.91
CA GLY A 231 -10.57 5.03 15.19
C GLY A 231 -9.24 5.65 14.74
N THR A 232 -8.90 5.47 13.46
CA THR A 232 -7.59 5.84 12.90
C THR A 232 -7.63 7.04 11.95
N THR A 233 -8.82 7.64 11.80
CA THR A 233 -9.07 8.80 10.94
C THR A 233 -9.61 9.96 11.76
N ALA A 234 -9.17 11.16 11.42
CA ALA A 234 -9.57 12.43 12.03
C ALA A 234 -10.09 13.39 10.95
N VAL A 235 -11.06 14.23 11.33
CA VAL A 235 -11.56 15.31 10.46
C VAL A 235 -10.66 16.52 10.63
N VAL A 236 -10.26 17.14 9.52
CA VAL A 236 -9.43 18.37 9.53
C VAL A 236 -10.03 19.42 8.62
N SER A 237 -9.86 20.70 8.97
CA SER A 237 -10.36 21.81 8.17
C SER A 237 -9.29 22.87 7.86
N LYS A 238 -9.41 23.48 6.69
CA LYS A 238 -8.59 24.62 6.26
C LYS A 238 -9.43 25.53 5.39
N ALA A 239 -9.45 26.83 5.72
CA ALA A 239 -10.21 27.84 5.00
C ALA A 239 -11.69 27.46 4.78
N GLY A 240 -12.31 26.82 5.78
CA GLY A 240 -13.70 26.37 5.74
C GLY A 240 -13.97 25.15 4.84
N LYS A 241 -12.92 24.42 4.44
CA LYS A 241 -13.04 23.15 3.72
C LYS A 241 -12.55 21.98 4.56
N PHE A 242 -13.33 20.91 4.57
CA PHE A 242 -13.14 19.72 5.38
C PHE A 242 -12.58 18.57 4.55
N GLY A 243 -11.68 17.82 5.18
CA GLY A 243 -11.08 16.61 4.66
C GLY A 243 -10.73 15.68 5.82
N TYR A 244 -10.00 14.62 5.51
CA TYR A 244 -9.68 13.58 6.48
C TYR A 244 -8.21 13.22 6.43
N ILE A 245 -7.62 13.09 7.61
CA ILE A 245 -6.24 12.68 7.82
C ILE A 245 -6.23 11.40 8.64
N ASN A 246 -5.27 10.52 8.41
CA ASN A 246 -5.06 9.35 9.25
C ASN A 246 -3.93 9.58 10.27
N LYS A 247 -3.67 8.60 11.13
CA LYS A 247 -2.62 8.66 12.15
C LYS A 247 -1.18 8.73 11.58
N THR A 248 -0.95 8.49 10.28
CA THR A 248 0.38 8.73 9.67
C THR A 248 0.66 10.20 9.40
N GLY A 249 -0.37 11.06 9.46
CA GLY A 249 -0.32 12.39 8.89
C GLY A 249 -0.69 12.43 7.40
N LYS A 250 -1.08 11.33 6.77
CA LYS A 250 -1.53 11.34 5.36
C LYS A 250 -2.96 11.86 5.27
N ILE A 251 -3.16 12.86 4.40
CA ILE A 251 -4.51 13.26 3.97
C ILE A 251 -5.08 12.13 3.10
N ILE A 252 -6.06 11.41 3.65
CA ILE A 252 -6.74 10.31 2.95
C ILE A 252 -7.93 10.80 2.12
N ILE A 253 -8.53 11.92 2.52
CA ILE A 253 -9.60 12.60 1.77
C ILE A 253 -9.27 14.08 1.69
N PRO A 254 -9.13 14.66 0.48
CA PRO A 254 -8.80 16.07 0.31
C PRO A 254 -9.76 17.03 1.02
N LEU A 255 -9.24 18.21 1.39
CA LEU A 255 -10.02 19.29 1.98
C LEU A 255 -10.88 19.99 0.93
N SER A 256 -11.97 19.35 0.53
CA SER A 256 -12.86 19.82 -0.53
C SER A 256 -14.32 19.98 -0.11
N TYR A 257 -14.70 19.37 1.01
CA TYR A 257 -16.09 19.34 1.47
C TYR A 257 -16.42 20.60 2.27
N ASP A 258 -17.68 21.01 2.23
CA ASP A 258 -18.19 22.11 3.05
C ASP A 258 -18.33 21.70 4.52
N ASP A 259 -18.44 20.40 4.77
CA ASP A 259 -18.57 19.80 6.10
C ASP A 259 -18.20 18.31 6.05
N GLY A 260 -17.76 17.74 7.16
CA GLY A 260 -17.36 16.35 7.28
C GLY A 260 -17.61 15.81 8.69
N PHE A 261 -18.22 14.63 8.77
CA PHE A 261 -18.51 13.95 10.02
C PHE A 261 -17.54 12.79 10.23
N ASP A 262 -17.42 12.32 11.47
CA ASP A 262 -16.59 11.17 11.81
C ASP A 262 -17.00 9.92 11.02
N PHE A 263 -16.02 9.02 10.86
CA PHE A 263 -16.30 7.71 10.28
C PHE A 263 -17.10 6.86 11.26
N GLU A 264 -18.21 6.29 10.77
CA GLU A 264 -18.93 5.22 11.43
C GLU A 264 -18.78 3.94 10.61
N GLY A 265 -17.96 3.01 11.10
CA GLY A 265 -17.58 1.83 10.33
C GLY A 265 -16.65 2.18 9.16
N ASP A 266 -17.08 1.91 7.92
CA ASP A 266 -16.28 2.11 6.71
C ASP A 266 -16.67 3.37 5.92
N CYS A 267 -17.62 4.16 6.42
CA CYS A 267 -18.17 5.34 5.74
C CYS A 267 -18.22 6.58 6.64
N ALA A 268 -18.09 7.75 6.04
CA ALA A 268 -18.31 9.05 6.66
C ALA A 268 -19.34 9.85 5.87
N ILE A 269 -20.15 10.65 6.57
CA ILE A 269 -21.03 11.63 5.96
C ILE A 269 -20.19 12.85 5.59
N VAL A 270 -20.38 13.35 4.37
CA VAL A 270 -19.77 14.60 3.90
C VAL A 270 -20.82 15.50 3.29
N LYS A 271 -20.56 16.81 3.34
CA LYS A 271 -21.40 17.82 2.71
C LYS A 271 -20.67 18.52 1.59
N LEU A 272 -21.31 18.64 0.44
CA LEU A 272 -20.80 19.39 -0.70
C LEU A 272 -21.94 20.15 -1.37
N ASP A 273 -21.74 21.44 -1.62
CA ASP A 273 -22.73 22.35 -2.21
C ASP A 273 -24.08 22.31 -1.48
N GLY A 274 -24.03 22.19 -0.15
CA GLY A 274 -25.22 22.13 0.70
C GLY A 274 -25.94 20.77 0.74
N LYS A 275 -25.40 19.73 0.10
CA LYS A 275 -25.99 18.39 0.02
C LYS A 275 -25.12 17.35 0.71
N PHE A 276 -25.74 16.34 1.30
CA PHE A 276 -25.08 15.26 2.00
C PHE A 276 -24.89 14.03 1.11
N GLY A 277 -23.75 13.36 1.28
CA GLY A 277 -23.37 12.10 0.66
C GLY A 277 -22.52 11.26 1.60
N LEU A 278 -22.05 10.11 1.11
CA LEU A 278 -21.16 9.21 1.84
C LEU A 278 -19.86 9.00 1.06
N VAL A 279 -18.76 8.99 1.80
CA VAL A 279 -17.43 8.60 1.31
C VAL A 279 -16.89 7.45 2.16
N ASN A 280 -16.06 6.59 1.56
CA ASN A 280 -15.31 5.59 2.32
C ASN A 280 -13.88 6.05 2.62
N LEU A 281 -13.13 5.23 3.36
CA LEU A 281 -11.72 5.50 3.72
C LEU A 281 -10.77 5.67 2.53
N ASP A 282 -11.15 5.19 1.34
CA ASP A 282 -10.38 5.38 0.09
C ASP A 282 -10.72 6.70 -0.61
N GLY A 283 -11.57 7.54 0.00
CA GLY A 283 -12.11 8.77 -0.59
C GLY A 283 -13.11 8.53 -1.72
N GLN A 284 -13.58 7.30 -1.92
CA GLN A 284 -14.58 7.00 -2.93
C GLN A 284 -15.96 7.41 -2.45
N ILE A 285 -16.70 8.10 -3.32
CA ILE A 285 -18.09 8.43 -3.10
C ILE A 285 -18.93 7.14 -3.15
N LYS A 286 -19.36 6.65 -1.99
CA LYS A 286 -20.34 5.56 -1.87
C LYS A 286 -21.76 6.03 -2.18
N MET A 287 -22.06 7.28 -1.82
CA MET A 287 -23.34 7.91 -2.09
C MET A 287 -23.12 9.36 -2.47
N ALA A 288 -23.57 9.76 -3.65
CA ALA A 288 -23.33 11.11 -4.16
C ALA A 288 -23.93 12.18 -3.22
N PRO A 289 -23.27 13.35 -3.03
CA PRO A 289 -23.81 14.47 -2.27
C PRO A 289 -25.02 15.11 -2.96
N ILE A 290 -26.18 14.46 -2.89
CA ILE A 290 -27.43 14.94 -3.51
C ILE A 290 -28.61 14.96 -2.54
N TYR A 291 -28.40 14.49 -1.31
CA TYR A 291 -29.43 14.36 -0.29
C TYR A 291 -29.50 15.63 0.56
N ASN A 292 -30.71 15.99 1.01
CA ASN A 292 -30.87 17.11 1.94
C ASN A 292 -30.51 16.73 3.36
N ASP A 293 -30.68 15.46 3.72
CA ASP A 293 -30.41 14.90 5.04
C ASP A 293 -30.00 13.43 4.87
N ILE A 294 -29.09 12.96 5.73
CA ILE A 294 -28.73 11.54 5.88
C ILE A 294 -28.85 11.21 7.37
N TYR A 295 -29.51 10.10 7.69
CA TYR A 295 -29.63 9.59 9.05
C TYR A 295 -28.95 8.23 9.13
N LEU A 296 -27.99 8.11 10.04
CA LEU A 296 -27.40 6.83 10.40
C LEU A 296 -28.37 6.09 11.31
N ILE A 297 -28.73 4.86 10.93
CA ILE A 297 -29.54 3.98 11.76
C ILE A 297 -28.56 3.01 12.42
N SER A 298 -28.26 3.25 13.70
CA SER A 298 -27.46 2.32 14.51
C SER A 298 -28.22 0.99 14.63
N ALA A 299 -27.54 -0.13 14.33
CA ALA A 299 -28.06 -1.49 14.54
C ALA A 299 -28.01 -1.91 16.00
#